data_AF-A0A553BDB9-F1
#
_entry.id   AF-A0A553BDB9-F1
#
_cell.length_a   1.000
_cell.length_b   1.000
_cell.length_c   1.000
_cell.angle_alpha   90.00
_cell.angle_beta   90.00
_cell.angle_gamma   90.00
#
_symmetry.space_group_name_H-M   'P 1'
#
loop_
_entity.id
_entity.type
_entity.pdbx_description
1 polymer ?
#
loop_
_entity_poly.entity_id
_entity_poly.type
_entity_poly.pdbx_seq_one_letter_code
_entity_poly.pdbx_strand_id
1 'polypeptide(L)'
;MVELNANSNGKPVFVNPDNKIILNLNSWTDQTTFNLYDLNSKSGKWVERNKDIVKSTTMKKELDSLPIISELPRKQSSFSFDIKDETKNNPEISEYENVLFEPVDKLKCGASDATDIKIRSLKNGTYELTFIVKIENEIIHQSKCICYLAFKEGKDYNKALEQYKKRYASLINKRKKMKKEIEAKWKTYNDIVNIYRKNDFKKLNGIDKVTRTLEINNFGFTNCDRPTSYPQGNEIEPIYTDEDGNIITIKNVVLAEMETNALFRFDNVIKYNHNNKNMLWGITGDGKLAYLKPKDFKLIVDMASKQKIKMHIYNGKLESYEDVMTVLF
;
A
#
# COMPACT_ATOMS: atom_id res chain seq x y z
N MET A 1 2.23 16.21 -9.22
CA MET A 1 2.04 16.47 -10.66
C MET A 1 2.95 15.59 -11.49
N VAL A 2 2.46 15.12 -12.63
CA VAL A 2 3.21 14.38 -13.65
C VAL A 2 2.83 14.89 -15.04
N GLU A 3 3.78 14.83 -15.97
CA GLU A 3 3.54 15.11 -17.39
C GLU A 3 3.79 13.83 -18.19
N LEU A 4 2.83 13.45 -19.03
CA LEU A 4 2.94 12.30 -19.91
C LEU A 4 2.88 12.76 -21.35
N ASN A 5 3.96 12.53 -22.09
CA ASN A 5 4.05 12.82 -23.52
C ASN A 5 4.43 11.56 -24.28
N ALA A 6 3.93 11.40 -25.50
CA ALA A 6 4.27 10.28 -26.36
C ALA A 6 4.35 10.70 -27.82
N ASN A 7 5.42 10.23 -28.48
CA ASN A 7 5.68 10.49 -29.89
C ASN A 7 6.06 9.17 -30.59
N SER A 8 5.67 9.04 -31.86
CA SER A 8 6.09 7.96 -32.75
C SER A 8 6.46 8.55 -34.12
N ASN A 9 7.64 8.21 -34.64
CA ASN A 9 8.17 8.75 -35.89
C ASN A 9 8.10 10.29 -35.98
N GLY A 10 8.41 10.96 -34.87
CA GLY A 10 8.39 12.43 -34.77
C GLY A 10 6.99 13.05 -34.70
N LYS A 11 5.92 12.25 -34.63
CA LYS A 11 4.54 12.73 -34.53
C LYS A 11 3.94 12.40 -33.16
N PRO A 12 3.18 13.32 -32.53
CA PRO A 12 2.42 13.01 -31.33
C PRO A 12 1.46 11.85 -31.57
N VAL A 13 1.35 10.97 -30.57
CA VAL A 13 0.36 9.90 -30.57
C VAL A 13 -0.66 10.14 -29.45
N PHE A 14 -1.80 9.44 -29.53
CA PHE A 14 -2.87 9.56 -28.56
C PHE A 14 -3.02 8.27 -27.75
N VAL A 15 -3.58 8.42 -26.54
CA VAL A 15 -3.87 7.27 -25.68
C VAL A 15 -4.96 6.42 -26.32
N ASN A 16 -4.85 5.10 -26.19
CA ASN A 16 -5.92 4.19 -26.58
C ASN A 16 -7.12 4.39 -25.63
N PRO A 17 -8.31 4.80 -26.11
CA PRO A 17 -9.46 5.05 -25.24
C PRO A 17 -9.93 3.80 -24.48
N ASP A 18 -9.70 2.61 -25.04
CA ASP A 18 -10.08 1.33 -24.43
C ASP A 18 -9.03 0.81 -23.43
N ASN A 19 -7.83 1.40 -23.43
CA ASN A 19 -6.73 0.97 -22.57
C ASN A 19 -6.10 2.17 -21.87
N LYS A 20 -6.70 2.53 -20.74
CA LYS A 20 -6.32 3.68 -19.94
C LYS A 20 -4.96 3.49 -19.28
N ILE A 21 -4.24 4.59 -19.10
CA ILE A 21 -2.93 4.57 -18.44
C ILE A 21 -3.15 4.48 -16.94
N ILE A 22 -2.53 3.48 -16.31
CA ILE A 22 -2.58 3.27 -14.86
C ILE A 22 -1.26 3.73 -14.25
N LEU A 23 -1.31 4.80 -13.46
CA LEU A 23 -0.17 5.32 -12.72
C LEU A 23 -0.31 4.96 -11.23
N ASN A 24 0.74 4.38 -10.66
CA ASN A 24 0.78 4.05 -9.23
C ASN A 24 1.76 4.96 -8.51
N LEU A 25 1.27 5.71 -7.53
CA LEU A 25 2.06 6.62 -6.70
C LEU A 25 2.19 6.04 -5.28
N ASN A 26 3.38 6.12 -4.70
CA ASN A 26 3.56 5.86 -3.28
C ASN A 26 2.96 7.03 -2.48
N SER A 27 2.24 6.72 -1.40
CA SER A 27 1.61 7.70 -0.52
C SER A 27 1.95 7.42 0.93
N TRP A 28 1.93 8.47 1.74
CA TRP A 28 2.17 8.42 3.19
C TRP A 28 0.90 8.42 4.03
N THR A 29 -0.25 8.50 3.35
CA THR A 29 -1.57 8.50 3.97
C THR A 29 -2.53 7.70 3.09
N ASP A 30 -3.48 7.02 3.73
CA ASP A 30 -4.57 6.26 3.12
C ASP A 30 -5.87 7.09 2.96
N GLN A 31 -5.83 8.39 3.26
CA GLN A 31 -6.99 9.27 3.14
C GLN A 31 -7.54 9.35 1.71
N THR A 32 -8.86 9.39 1.56
CA THR A 32 -9.55 9.46 0.26
C THR A 32 -9.89 10.90 -0.17
N THR A 33 -9.22 11.88 0.44
CA THR A 33 -9.40 13.32 0.22
C THR A 33 -8.60 13.85 -0.97
N PHE A 34 -7.86 12.99 -1.66
CA PHE A 34 -7.13 13.36 -2.85
C PHE A 34 -8.05 13.31 -4.07
N ASN A 35 -7.86 14.27 -4.97
CA ASN A 35 -8.59 14.42 -6.21
C ASN A 35 -7.60 14.41 -7.38
N LEU A 36 -8.06 13.91 -8.53
CA LEU A 36 -7.30 13.94 -9.77
C LEU A 36 -7.71 15.16 -10.60
N TYR A 37 -6.71 15.82 -11.18
CA TYR A 37 -6.91 16.98 -12.04
C TYR A 37 -6.14 16.79 -13.33
N ASP A 38 -6.76 17.10 -14.46
CA ASP A 38 -6.06 17.25 -15.74
C ASP A 38 -5.99 18.72 -16.11
N LEU A 39 -4.84 19.16 -16.63
CA LEU A 39 -4.73 20.51 -17.18
C LEU A 39 -5.39 20.55 -18.56
N ASN A 40 -6.41 21.39 -18.71
CA ASN A 40 -6.91 21.72 -20.03
C ASN A 40 -5.93 22.69 -20.69
N SER A 41 -5.13 22.19 -21.63
CA SER A 41 -4.09 22.96 -22.31
C SER A 41 -4.63 24.13 -23.14
N LYS A 42 -5.91 24.10 -23.56
CA LYS A 42 -6.51 25.20 -24.32
C LYS A 42 -6.91 26.37 -23.43
N SER A 43 -7.48 26.09 -22.26
CA SER A 43 -7.95 27.13 -21.34
C SER A 43 -6.95 27.49 -20.24
N GLY A 44 -5.91 26.68 -20.05
CA GLY A 44 -4.97 26.80 -18.94
C GLY A 44 -5.57 26.46 -17.57
N LYS A 45 -6.77 25.86 -17.52
CA LYS A 45 -7.48 25.55 -16.28
C LYS A 45 -7.38 24.08 -15.92
N TRP A 46 -7.21 23.80 -14.63
CA TRP A 46 -7.33 22.45 -14.08
C TRP A 46 -8.79 22.01 -14.09
N VAL A 47 -9.03 20.78 -14.53
CA VAL A 47 -10.35 20.15 -14.55
C VAL A 47 -10.31 18.96 -13.61
N GLU A 48 -11.15 18.98 -12.58
CA GLU A 48 -11.30 17.84 -11.67
C GLU A 48 -11.86 16.63 -12.44
N ARG A 49 -11.28 15.46 -12.17
CA ARG A 49 -11.63 14.18 -12.78
C ARG A 49 -12.15 13.22 -11.70
N ASN A 50 -11.94 11.93 -11.92
CA ASN A 50 -12.24 10.89 -10.96
C ASN A 50 -11.33 10.98 -9.73
N LYS A 51 -11.69 10.25 -8.66
CA LYS A 51 -10.80 10.09 -7.51
C LYS A 51 -9.72 9.05 -7.76
N ASP A 52 -8.66 9.13 -6.95
CA ASP A 52 -7.67 8.08 -6.88
C ASP A 52 -8.22 6.83 -6.20
N ILE A 53 -7.61 5.68 -6.49
CA ILE A 53 -7.91 4.42 -5.81
C ILE A 53 -6.78 4.16 -4.82
N VAL A 54 -7.10 4.16 -3.54
CA VAL A 54 -6.12 3.93 -2.47
C VAL A 54 -6.08 2.44 -2.10
N LYS A 55 -4.88 1.87 -2.05
CA LYS A 55 -4.65 0.51 -1.54
C LYS A 55 -3.54 0.53 -0.49
N SER A 56 -3.85 -0.01 0.68
CA SER A 56 -2.85 -0.33 1.72
C SER A 56 -2.55 -1.82 1.72
N THR A 57 -1.28 -2.19 1.83
CA THR A 57 -0.86 -3.58 1.95
C THR A 57 0.42 -3.72 2.77
N THR A 58 0.64 -4.93 3.27
CA THR A 58 1.88 -5.30 3.98
C THR A 58 2.64 -6.33 3.17
N MET A 59 3.94 -6.46 3.43
CA MET A 59 4.77 -7.48 2.80
C MET A 59 4.21 -8.87 3.07
N LYS A 60 3.75 -9.13 4.31
CA LYS A 60 3.10 -10.38 4.69
C LYS A 60 1.87 -10.66 3.83
N LYS A 61 0.94 -9.71 3.69
CA LYS A 61 -0.27 -9.87 2.86
C LYS A 61 0.07 -10.18 1.39
N GLU A 62 1.08 -9.51 0.82
CA GLU A 62 1.51 -9.80 -0.55
C GLU A 62 2.15 -11.19 -0.69
N LEU A 63 2.97 -11.62 0.28
CA LEU A 63 3.57 -12.96 0.30
C LEU A 63 2.52 -14.08 0.50
N ASP A 64 1.51 -13.84 1.34
CA ASP A 64 0.42 -14.78 1.59
C ASP A 64 -0.47 -14.95 0.35
N SER A 65 -0.52 -13.95 -0.55
CA SER A 65 -1.25 -14.01 -1.83
C SER A 65 -0.54 -14.83 -2.93
N LEU A 66 0.67 -15.32 -2.68
CA LEU A 66 1.41 -16.13 -3.64
C LEU A 66 0.70 -17.46 -3.93
N PRO A 67 0.77 -17.98 -5.18
CA PRO A 67 0.11 -19.23 -5.56
C PRO A 67 0.43 -20.37 -4.59
N ILE A 68 -0.62 -21.03 -4.07
CA ILE A 68 -0.47 -22.17 -3.17
C ILE A 68 0.14 -23.32 -3.95
N ILE A 69 1.18 -23.93 -3.37
CA ILE A 69 1.80 -25.15 -3.90
C ILE A 69 1.47 -26.25 -2.90
N SER A 70 1.05 -27.40 -3.40
CA SER A 70 0.85 -28.59 -2.57
C SER A 70 2.11 -28.87 -1.75
N GLU A 71 1.94 -29.41 -0.55
CA GLU A 71 3.05 -29.67 0.36
C GLU A 71 4.09 -30.62 -0.26
N LEU A 72 5.33 -30.47 0.17
CA LEU A 72 6.42 -31.37 -0.22
C LEU A 72 6.11 -32.81 0.23
N PRO A 73 6.62 -33.83 -0.49
CA PRO A 73 6.56 -35.21 -0.03
C PRO A 73 7.09 -35.31 1.40
N ARG A 74 6.42 -36.11 2.23
CA ARG A 74 6.77 -36.23 3.65
C ARG A 74 7.75 -37.38 3.85
N LYS A 75 8.72 -37.18 4.73
CA LYS A 75 9.53 -38.30 5.26
C LYS A 75 8.71 -39.06 6.29
N GLN A 76 8.97 -40.36 6.40
CA GLN A 76 8.44 -41.20 7.47
C GLN A 76 8.71 -40.56 8.85
N SER A 77 7.71 -40.63 9.72
CA SER A 77 7.82 -40.34 11.14
C SER A 77 7.41 -41.57 11.98
N SER A 78 7.44 -41.42 13.31
CA SER A 78 6.94 -42.44 14.25
C SER A 78 5.44 -42.72 14.13
N PHE A 79 4.69 -41.86 13.43
CA PHE A 79 3.24 -42.02 13.23
C PHE A 79 2.90 -42.66 11.88
N SER A 80 3.89 -42.87 11.00
CA SER A 80 3.62 -43.47 9.70
C SER A 80 3.49 -44.99 9.80
N PHE A 81 2.56 -45.57 9.06
CA PHE A 81 2.32 -47.01 9.00
C PHE A 81 2.12 -47.48 7.56
N ASP A 82 2.44 -48.75 7.31
CA ASP A 82 2.11 -49.43 6.06
C ASP A 82 0.73 -50.11 6.15
N ILE A 83 0.12 -50.31 5.00
CA ILE A 83 -1.07 -51.16 4.85
C ILE A 83 -0.69 -52.33 3.95
N LYS A 84 -1.21 -53.51 4.28
CA LYS A 84 -1.00 -54.73 3.51
C LYS A 84 -2.33 -55.43 3.31
N ASP A 85 -2.52 -55.97 2.12
CA ASP A 85 -3.62 -56.88 1.83
C ASP A 85 -3.08 -58.30 1.69
N GLU A 86 -3.14 -59.06 2.78
CA GLU A 86 -2.73 -60.47 2.78
C GLU A 86 -3.72 -61.36 2.02
N THR A 87 -4.97 -60.91 1.87
CA THR A 87 -6.05 -61.66 1.22
C THR A 87 -6.08 -61.50 -0.30
N LYS A 88 -5.41 -60.46 -0.83
CA LYS A 88 -5.39 -60.06 -2.24
C LYS A 88 -6.75 -59.71 -2.83
N ASN A 89 -7.72 -59.38 -1.98
CA ASN A 89 -9.07 -59.00 -2.40
C ASN A 89 -9.19 -57.53 -2.82
N ASN A 90 -8.22 -56.70 -2.47
CA ASN A 90 -8.15 -55.26 -2.76
C ASN A 90 -6.85 -54.96 -3.54
N PRO A 91 -6.76 -55.34 -4.84
CA PRO A 91 -5.54 -55.19 -5.64
C PRO A 91 -5.03 -53.75 -5.75
N GLU A 92 -5.90 -52.75 -5.59
CA GLU A 92 -5.54 -51.34 -5.55
C GLU A 92 -4.59 -50.97 -4.40
N ILE A 93 -4.55 -51.76 -3.33
CA ILE A 93 -3.63 -51.54 -2.19
C ILE A 93 -2.17 -51.73 -2.63
N SER A 94 -1.91 -52.55 -3.65
CA SER A 94 -0.57 -52.77 -4.20
C SER A 94 0.07 -51.50 -4.77
N GLU A 95 -0.73 -50.51 -5.20
CA GLU A 95 -0.22 -49.21 -5.66
C GLU A 95 0.52 -48.45 -4.56
N TYR A 96 0.28 -48.81 -3.29
CA TYR A 96 0.82 -48.14 -2.12
C TYR A 96 1.95 -48.92 -1.41
N GLU A 97 2.44 -50.03 -1.98
CA GLU A 97 3.45 -50.89 -1.35
C GLU A 97 4.77 -50.16 -0.99
N ASN A 98 5.11 -49.11 -1.77
CA ASN A 98 6.33 -48.32 -1.58
C ASN A 98 6.10 -47.00 -0.83
N VAL A 99 4.92 -46.81 -0.23
CA VAL A 99 4.59 -45.61 0.54
C VAL A 99 3.96 -45.98 1.88
N LEU A 100 4.03 -45.06 2.82
CA LEU A 100 3.42 -45.16 4.15
C LEU A 100 2.29 -44.14 4.24
N PHE A 101 1.36 -44.38 5.16
CA PHE A 101 0.31 -43.44 5.51
C PHE A 101 0.63 -42.78 6.86
N GLU A 102 0.51 -41.46 6.93
CA GLU A 102 0.68 -40.70 8.18
C GLU A 102 -0.58 -39.89 8.49
N PRO A 103 -1.26 -40.15 9.63
CA PRO A 103 -2.47 -39.42 10.03
C PRO A 103 -2.24 -37.91 10.18
N VAL A 104 -3.15 -37.12 9.64
CA VAL A 104 -3.07 -35.65 9.70
C VAL A 104 -3.05 -35.13 11.15
N ASP A 105 -3.83 -35.77 12.02
CA ASP A 105 -3.96 -35.45 13.45
C ASP A 105 -2.86 -36.08 14.32
N LYS A 106 -1.98 -36.91 13.74
CA LYS A 106 -0.94 -37.69 14.43
C LYS A 106 -1.49 -38.63 15.51
N LEU A 107 -2.77 -38.98 15.44
CA LEU A 107 -3.35 -40.02 16.28
C LEU A 107 -3.09 -41.38 15.64
N LYS A 108 -3.00 -42.44 16.45
CA LYS A 108 -2.91 -43.80 15.91
C LYS A 108 -4.13 -44.05 15.03
N CYS A 109 -3.90 -44.43 13.78
CA CYS A 109 -4.91 -44.88 12.86
C CYS A 109 -4.70 -46.37 12.53
N GLY A 110 -5.80 -47.08 12.27
CA GLY A 110 -5.82 -48.48 11.87
C GLY A 110 -6.60 -49.35 12.86
N ALA A 111 -7.01 -50.52 12.39
CA ALA A 111 -7.54 -51.59 13.22
C ALA A 111 -6.78 -52.86 12.85
N SER A 112 -6.07 -53.48 13.81
CA SER A 112 -5.22 -54.65 13.56
C SER A 112 -6.01 -55.89 13.10
N ASP A 113 -7.32 -55.87 13.35
CA ASP A 113 -8.32 -56.87 13.02
C ASP A 113 -9.20 -56.47 11.82
N ALA A 114 -8.85 -55.41 11.09
CA ALA A 114 -9.55 -55.02 9.87
C ALA A 114 -9.52 -56.16 8.85
N THR A 115 -10.70 -56.56 8.36
CA THR A 115 -10.85 -57.59 7.32
C THR A 115 -10.95 -56.99 5.92
N ASP A 116 -11.11 -55.66 5.82
CA ASP A 116 -11.21 -54.93 4.55
C ASP A 116 -10.74 -53.47 4.75
N ILE A 117 -10.08 -52.89 3.74
CA ILE A 117 -9.54 -51.53 3.76
C ILE A 117 -9.91 -50.83 2.46
N LYS A 118 -10.51 -49.65 2.55
CA LYS A 118 -10.82 -48.79 1.39
C LYS A 118 -10.04 -47.49 1.44
N ILE A 119 -9.51 -47.07 0.29
CA ILE A 119 -8.69 -45.87 0.16
C ILE A 119 -9.35 -44.91 -0.84
N ARG A 120 -9.51 -43.64 -0.45
CA ARG A 120 -10.09 -42.59 -1.30
C ARG A 120 -9.21 -41.35 -1.32
N SER A 121 -8.74 -40.95 -2.50
CA SER A 121 -8.01 -39.68 -2.68
C SER A 121 -8.95 -38.48 -2.51
N LEU A 122 -8.55 -37.50 -1.68
CA LEU A 122 -9.31 -36.26 -1.45
C LEU A 122 -8.87 -35.10 -2.37
N LYS A 123 -8.01 -35.36 -3.35
CA LYS A 123 -7.52 -34.40 -4.38
C LYS A 123 -6.80 -33.15 -3.85
N ASN A 124 -6.54 -33.05 -2.55
CA ASN A 124 -5.76 -32.01 -1.89
C ASN A 124 -4.39 -32.52 -1.39
N GLY A 125 -4.03 -33.76 -1.70
CA GLY A 125 -2.81 -34.43 -1.22
C GLY A 125 -3.01 -35.32 0.00
N THR A 126 -4.24 -35.43 0.52
CA THR A 126 -4.61 -36.41 1.55
C THR A 126 -5.49 -37.53 1.01
N TYR A 127 -5.54 -38.61 1.78
CA TYR A 127 -6.27 -39.85 1.49
C TYR A 127 -7.13 -40.19 2.70
N GLU A 128 -8.39 -40.53 2.46
CA GLU A 128 -9.26 -41.12 3.47
C GLU A 128 -9.09 -42.64 3.43
N LEU A 129 -8.63 -43.20 4.56
CA LEU A 129 -8.53 -44.64 4.77
C LEU A 129 -9.72 -45.06 5.63
N THR A 130 -10.40 -46.11 5.20
CA THR A 130 -11.51 -46.71 5.92
C THR A 130 -11.15 -48.16 6.25
N PHE A 131 -11.03 -48.47 7.54
CA PHE A 131 -10.80 -49.82 8.04
C PHE A 131 -12.13 -50.44 8.44
N ILE A 132 -12.42 -51.64 7.95
CA ILE A 132 -13.70 -52.32 8.15
C ILE A 132 -13.43 -53.69 8.78
N VAL A 133 -14.11 -53.98 9.89
CA VAL A 133 -14.12 -55.30 10.52
C VAL A 133 -15.46 -55.96 10.22
N LYS A 134 -15.42 -57.10 9.55
CA LYS A 134 -16.60 -57.91 9.19
C LYS A 134 -16.55 -59.28 9.85
N ILE A 135 -17.69 -59.73 10.39
CA ILE A 135 -17.92 -61.11 10.83
C ILE A 135 -19.19 -61.59 10.11
N GLU A 136 -19.15 -62.79 9.51
CA GLU A 136 -20.29 -63.36 8.77
C GLU A 136 -20.89 -62.41 7.71
N ASN A 137 -20.03 -61.61 7.06
CA ASN A 137 -20.37 -60.56 6.09
C ASN A 137 -21.11 -59.33 6.65
N GLU A 138 -21.35 -59.24 7.95
CA GLU A 138 -21.86 -58.03 8.60
C GLU A 138 -20.73 -57.11 9.07
N ILE A 139 -20.86 -55.80 8.85
CA ILE A 139 -19.91 -54.80 9.32
C ILE A 139 -20.16 -54.56 10.81
N ILE A 140 -19.23 -54.97 11.66
CA ILE A 140 -19.33 -54.81 13.12
C ILE A 140 -18.62 -53.54 13.58
N HIS A 141 -17.54 -53.17 12.89
CA HIS A 141 -16.82 -51.94 13.19
C HIS A 141 -16.27 -51.29 11.93
N GLN A 142 -16.28 -49.95 11.92
CA GLN A 142 -15.66 -49.16 10.88
C GLN A 142 -14.98 -47.94 11.50
N SER A 143 -13.71 -47.73 11.16
CA SER A 143 -12.96 -46.53 11.54
C SER A 143 -12.41 -45.83 10.31
N LYS A 144 -12.19 -44.52 10.43
CA LYS A 144 -11.70 -43.68 9.34
C LYS A 144 -10.54 -42.81 9.82
N CYS A 145 -9.58 -42.58 8.94
CA CYS A 145 -8.59 -41.52 9.13
C CYS A 145 -8.22 -40.84 7.83
N ILE A 146 -7.81 -39.58 7.97
CA ILE A 146 -7.27 -38.80 6.87
C ILE A 146 -5.75 -38.81 7.01
N CYS A 147 -5.05 -39.26 5.98
CA CYS A 147 -3.61 -39.42 5.98
C CYS A 147 -2.94 -38.68 4.84
N TYR A 148 -1.68 -38.30 5.03
CA TYR A 148 -0.74 -38.00 3.96
C TYR A 148 -0.02 -39.27 3.52
N LEU A 149 0.55 -39.25 2.31
CA LEU A 149 1.60 -40.21 1.97
C LEU A 149 2.94 -39.76 2.56
N ALA A 150 3.63 -40.70 3.19
CA ALA A 150 4.98 -40.56 3.72
C ALA A 150 5.91 -41.59 3.07
N PHE A 151 7.19 -41.26 2.97
CA PHE A 151 8.17 -42.10 2.29
C PHE A 151 9.32 -42.42 3.24
N LYS A 152 9.78 -43.68 3.21
CA LYS A 152 11.04 -44.05 3.85
C LYS A 152 12.17 -43.20 3.28
N GLU A 153 13.09 -42.76 4.14
CA GLU A 153 14.25 -42.00 3.69
C GLU A 153 15.11 -42.84 2.73
N GLY A 154 15.64 -42.21 1.69
CA GLY A 154 16.41 -42.88 0.64
C GLY A 154 15.71 -42.83 -0.71
N LYS A 155 15.74 -43.95 -1.46
CA LYS A 155 15.39 -44.00 -2.88
C LYS A 155 13.96 -43.53 -3.16
N ASP A 156 12.99 -43.97 -2.35
CA ASP A 156 11.57 -43.69 -2.60
C ASP A 156 11.21 -42.24 -2.30
N TYR A 157 11.70 -41.69 -1.18
CA TYR A 157 11.57 -40.26 -0.88
C TYR A 157 12.21 -39.39 -1.97
N ASN A 158 13.42 -39.73 -2.41
CA ASN A 158 14.12 -38.98 -3.45
C ASN A 158 13.34 -39.01 -4.78
N LYS A 159 12.82 -40.18 -5.17
CA LYS A 159 11.98 -40.32 -6.37
C LYS A 159 10.69 -39.51 -6.27
N ALA A 160 10.01 -39.56 -5.12
CA ALA A 160 8.80 -38.77 -4.87
C ALA A 160 9.10 -37.26 -4.92
N LEU A 161 10.22 -36.83 -4.33
CA LEU A 161 10.67 -35.44 -4.36
C LEU A 161 11.01 -34.98 -5.78
N GLU A 162 11.65 -35.82 -6.59
CA GLU A 162 11.89 -35.51 -8.00
C GLU A 162 10.61 -35.39 -8.82
N GLN A 163 9.66 -36.32 -8.65
CA GLN A 163 8.36 -36.27 -9.32
C GLN A 163 7.57 -35.02 -8.89
N TYR A 164 7.59 -34.68 -7.60
CA TYR A 164 7.01 -33.45 -7.08
C TYR A 164 7.64 -32.22 -7.75
N LYS A 165 8.97 -32.13 -7.76
CA LYS A 165 9.70 -31.01 -8.38
C LYS A 165 9.35 -30.88 -9.85
N LYS A 166 9.25 -31.99 -10.60
CA LYS A 166 8.84 -32.00 -12.01
C LYS A 166 7.40 -31.53 -12.18
N ARG A 167 6.44 -32.09 -11.42
CA ARG A 167 5.01 -31.75 -11.48
C ARG A 167 4.75 -30.28 -11.17
N TYR A 168 5.42 -29.73 -10.17
CA TYR A 168 5.21 -28.36 -9.71
C TYR A 168 6.27 -27.37 -10.20
N ALA A 169 7.18 -27.75 -11.11
CA ALA A 169 8.31 -26.93 -11.56
C ALA A 169 7.87 -25.52 -11.97
N SER A 170 6.82 -25.42 -12.81
CA SER A 170 6.28 -24.15 -13.29
C SER A 170 5.75 -23.28 -12.14
N LEU A 171 4.97 -23.86 -11.22
CA LEU A 171 4.42 -23.16 -10.06
C LEU A 171 5.51 -22.71 -9.08
N ILE A 172 6.51 -23.56 -8.82
CA ILE A 172 7.67 -23.25 -7.97
C ILE A 172 8.44 -22.07 -8.57
N ASN A 173 8.74 -22.11 -9.87
CA ASN A 173 9.45 -21.04 -10.56
C ASN A 173 8.63 -19.73 -10.57
N LYS A 174 7.34 -19.81 -10.84
CA LYS A 174 6.42 -18.65 -10.79
C LYS A 174 6.39 -18.03 -9.39
N ARG A 175 6.20 -18.85 -8.34
CA ARG A 175 6.19 -18.41 -6.94
C ARG A 175 7.52 -17.78 -6.55
N LYS A 176 8.66 -18.38 -6.95
CA LYS A 176 10.00 -17.84 -6.69
C LYS A 176 10.21 -16.48 -7.37
N LYS A 177 9.79 -16.34 -8.63
CA LYS A 177 9.86 -15.08 -9.39
C LYS A 177 9.01 -14.00 -8.72
N MET A 178 7.74 -14.29 -8.44
CA MET A 178 6.83 -13.35 -7.79
C MET A 178 7.33 -12.94 -6.39
N LYS A 179 7.83 -13.89 -5.59
CA LYS A 179 8.42 -13.59 -4.28
C LYS A 179 9.58 -12.62 -4.40
N LYS A 180 10.52 -12.88 -5.33
CA LYS A 180 11.67 -11.99 -5.57
C LYS A 180 11.24 -10.60 -6.03
N GLU A 181 10.21 -10.50 -6.88
CA GLU A 181 9.65 -9.22 -7.32
C GLU A 181 9.01 -8.44 -6.16
N ILE A 182 8.26 -9.11 -5.28
CA ILE A 182 7.70 -8.52 -4.06
C ILE A 182 8.83 -7.99 -3.18
N GLU A 183 9.81 -8.83 -2.85
CA GLU A 183 10.96 -8.47 -2.01
C GLU A 183 11.74 -7.27 -2.58
N ALA A 184 11.98 -7.24 -3.89
CA ALA A 184 12.65 -6.13 -4.55
C ALA A 184 11.84 -4.82 -4.45
N LYS A 185 10.53 -4.86 -4.72
CA LYS A 185 9.65 -3.68 -4.60
C LYS A 185 9.60 -3.15 -3.17
N TRP A 186 9.53 -4.04 -2.18
CA TRP A 186 9.54 -3.65 -0.76
C TRP A 186 10.88 -3.08 -0.32
N LYS A 187 12.00 -3.58 -0.85
CA LYS A 187 13.32 -2.99 -0.61
C LYS A 187 13.35 -1.53 -1.10
N THR A 188 12.97 -1.28 -2.35
CA THR A 188 12.91 0.09 -2.90
C THR A 188 11.98 1.00 -2.11
N TYR A 189 10.80 0.51 -1.71
CA TYR A 189 9.87 1.26 -0.87
C TYR A 189 10.50 1.64 0.47
N ASN A 190 11.13 0.67 1.16
CA ASN A 190 11.78 0.91 2.46
C ASN A 190 12.95 1.88 2.36
N ASP A 191 13.72 1.84 1.27
CA ASP A 191 14.82 2.79 1.02
C ASP A 191 14.27 4.23 0.93
N ILE A 192 13.16 4.43 0.20
CA ILE A 192 12.46 5.72 0.11
C ILE A 192 11.94 6.14 1.50
N VAL A 193 11.23 5.26 2.21
CA VAL A 193 10.71 5.53 3.57
C VAL A 193 11.83 5.98 4.50
N ASN A 194 12.99 5.33 4.44
CA ASN A 194 14.15 5.64 5.29
C ASN A 194 14.74 7.02 4.98
N ILE A 195 14.77 7.44 3.71
CA ILE A 195 15.18 8.81 3.33
C ILE A 195 14.18 9.83 3.89
N TYR A 196 12.87 9.60 3.70
CA TYR A 196 11.84 10.50 4.22
C TYR A 196 11.88 10.62 5.75
N ARG A 197 12.03 9.49 6.47
CA ARG A 197 12.16 9.49 7.94
C ARG A 197 13.38 10.24 8.46
N LYS A 198 14.45 10.36 7.67
CA LYS A 198 15.63 11.16 8.06
C LYS A 198 15.37 12.67 7.93
N ASN A 199 14.50 13.07 7.00
CA ASN A 199 14.28 14.46 6.63
C ASN A 199 12.99 15.07 7.22
N ASP A 200 12.08 14.25 7.77
CA ASP A 200 10.78 14.70 8.29
C ASP A 200 10.61 14.42 9.80
N PHE A 201 10.00 15.35 10.53
CA PHE A 201 9.75 15.26 11.97
C PHE A 201 8.52 14.41 12.33
N LYS A 202 7.68 14.04 11.34
CA LYS A 202 6.54 13.14 11.57
C LYS A 202 6.97 11.68 11.45
N LYS A 203 6.89 10.94 12.56
CA LYS A 203 7.04 9.47 12.58
C LYS A 203 5.98 8.85 11.68
N LEU A 204 6.35 8.52 10.44
CA LEU A 204 5.56 7.61 9.62
C LEU A 204 5.49 6.27 10.33
N ASN A 205 4.27 5.84 10.71
CA ASN A 205 3.95 4.53 11.28
C ASN A 205 4.11 3.38 10.25
N GLY A 206 5.02 3.54 9.28
CA GLY A 206 5.21 2.79 8.04
C GLY A 206 5.43 1.29 8.18
N ILE A 207 4.39 0.61 8.62
CA ILE A 207 4.19 -0.83 8.50
C ILE A 207 3.49 -1.13 7.17
N ASP A 208 2.68 -0.19 6.70
CA ASP A 208 1.86 -0.33 5.52
C ASP A 208 2.47 0.42 4.33
N LYS A 209 2.46 -0.21 3.16
CA LYS A 209 2.71 0.43 1.86
C LYS A 209 1.38 0.91 1.32
N VAL A 210 1.22 2.24 1.26
CA VAL A 210 0.04 2.87 0.66
C VAL A 210 0.37 3.27 -0.76
N THR A 211 -0.44 2.77 -1.71
CA THR A 211 -0.35 3.11 -3.12
C THR A 211 -1.64 3.81 -3.54
N ARG A 212 -1.50 4.91 -4.27
CA ARG A 212 -2.59 5.62 -4.94
C ARG A 212 -2.52 5.33 -6.42
N THR A 213 -3.58 4.75 -6.96
CA THR A 213 -3.69 4.43 -8.38
C THR A 213 -4.52 5.51 -9.07
N LEU A 214 -3.92 6.11 -10.11
CA LEU A 214 -4.55 7.12 -10.95
C LEU A 214 -4.84 6.50 -12.31
N GLU A 215 -6.06 6.70 -12.78
CA GLU A 215 -6.47 6.32 -14.13
C GLU A 215 -6.43 7.56 -15.02
N ILE A 216 -5.48 7.60 -15.95
CA ILE A 216 -5.19 8.75 -16.79
C ILE A 216 -5.76 8.50 -18.19
N ASN A 217 -6.61 9.42 -18.64
CA ASN A 217 -7.35 9.28 -19.90
C ASN A 217 -6.60 9.85 -21.12
N ASN A 218 -5.67 10.79 -20.92
CA ASN A 218 -4.97 11.48 -22.00
C ASN A 218 -3.52 11.82 -21.63
N PHE A 219 -2.70 12.04 -22.65
CA PHE A 219 -1.39 12.68 -22.48
C PHE A 219 -1.55 14.16 -22.10
N GLY A 220 -0.53 14.71 -21.45
CA GLY A 220 -0.50 16.06 -20.89
C GLY A 220 -0.16 16.08 -19.40
N PHE A 221 -0.59 17.14 -18.71
CA PHE A 221 -0.35 17.30 -17.28
C PHE A 221 -1.51 16.76 -16.45
N THR A 222 -1.17 15.92 -15.49
CA THR A 222 -2.10 15.40 -14.49
C THR A 222 -1.54 15.67 -13.09
N ASN A 223 -2.40 16.09 -12.17
CA ASN A 223 -2.07 16.30 -10.77
C ASN A 223 -2.99 15.47 -9.86
N CYS A 224 -2.41 14.89 -8.81
CA CYS A 224 -3.16 14.29 -7.72
C CYS A 224 -2.89 15.14 -6.50
N ASP A 225 -3.92 15.81 -6.00
CA ASP A 225 -3.77 16.81 -4.95
C ASP A 225 -4.85 16.66 -3.89
N ARG A 226 -4.56 17.14 -2.69
CA ARG A 226 -5.52 17.17 -1.60
C ARG A 226 -5.99 18.62 -1.43
N PRO A 227 -7.10 19.03 -2.07
CA PRO A 227 -7.63 20.37 -1.86
C PRO A 227 -7.92 20.58 -0.37
N THR A 228 -7.43 21.70 0.15
CA THR A 228 -7.71 22.12 1.52
C THR A 228 -8.65 23.31 1.46
N SER A 229 -9.75 23.25 2.21
CA SER A 229 -10.64 24.40 2.35
C SER A 229 -9.88 25.56 2.97
N TYR A 230 -10.23 26.79 2.57
CA TYR A 230 -9.76 27.97 3.28
C TYR A 230 -10.10 27.87 4.78
N PRO A 231 -9.25 28.43 5.65
CA PRO A 231 -9.45 28.36 7.09
C PRO A 231 -10.81 28.97 7.45
N GLN A 232 -11.45 28.35 8.44
CA GLN A 232 -12.70 28.82 9.03
C GLN A 232 -12.40 29.47 10.37
N GLY A 233 -13.21 30.44 10.78
CA GLY A 233 -13.02 31.16 12.04
C GLY A 233 -13.20 32.65 11.86
N ASN A 234 -12.20 33.40 12.32
CA ASN A 234 -12.18 34.85 12.32
C ASN A 234 -11.88 35.40 10.93
N GLU A 235 -12.33 36.64 10.68
CA GLU A 235 -12.09 37.38 9.45
C GLU A 235 -11.54 38.76 9.78
N ILE A 236 -10.53 39.21 9.03
CA ILE A 236 -10.00 40.58 9.12
C ILE A 236 -9.90 41.20 7.72
N GLU A 237 -10.28 42.47 7.64
CA GLU A 237 -10.01 43.39 6.53
C GLU A 237 -8.84 44.30 6.96
N PRO A 238 -7.60 43.93 6.62
CA PRO A 238 -6.42 44.60 7.14
C PRO A 238 -6.20 45.97 6.49
N ILE A 239 -5.85 46.96 7.31
CA ILE A 239 -5.18 48.19 6.88
C ILE A 239 -3.71 48.03 7.24
N TYR A 240 -2.88 47.68 6.28
CA TYR A 240 -1.46 47.43 6.56
C TYR A 240 -0.73 48.73 6.87
N THR A 241 0.10 48.71 7.90
CA THR A 241 1.05 49.77 8.21
C THR A 241 2.45 49.22 8.37
N ASP A 242 3.47 50.03 8.12
CA ASP A 242 4.85 49.72 8.51
C ASP A 242 5.06 49.90 10.03
N GLU A 243 6.31 49.73 10.47
CA GLU A 243 6.71 49.86 11.87
C GLU A 243 6.55 51.29 12.41
N ASP A 244 6.67 52.28 11.53
CA ASP A 244 6.51 53.72 11.80
C ASP A 244 5.02 54.15 11.79
N GLY A 245 4.12 53.28 11.33
CA GLY A 245 2.67 53.52 11.29
C GLY A 245 2.16 54.11 9.97
N ASN A 246 3.00 54.22 8.94
CA ASN A 246 2.59 54.67 7.61
C ASN A 246 1.77 53.57 6.94
N ILE A 247 0.70 53.96 6.24
CA ILE A 247 -0.12 53.00 5.48
C ILE A 247 0.67 52.50 4.29
N ILE A 248 0.70 51.18 4.11
CA ILE A 248 1.39 50.52 3.00
C ILE A 248 0.41 49.66 2.19
N THR A 249 0.64 49.57 0.88
CA THR A 249 -0.09 48.63 0.02
C THR A 249 0.67 47.32 -0.05
N ILE A 250 0.01 46.23 0.31
CA ILE A 250 0.55 44.87 0.20
C ILE A 250 -0.17 44.11 -0.90
N LYS A 251 0.59 43.43 -1.76
CA LYS A 251 0.11 42.53 -2.82
C LYS A 251 0.54 41.10 -2.50
N ASN A 252 -0.11 40.12 -3.14
CA ASN A 252 0.19 38.70 -3.00
C ASN A 252 0.18 38.25 -1.53
N VAL A 253 -0.84 38.65 -0.77
CA VAL A 253 -0.96 38.32 0.64
C VAL A 253 -1.11 36.81 0.80
N VAL A 254 -0.29 36.22 1.67
CA VAL A 254 -0.29 34.80 2.00
C VAL A 254 -0.37 34.62 3.50
N LEU A 255 -1.34 33.81 3.94
CA LEU A 255 -1.43 33.28 5.28
C LEU A 255 -0.81 31.87 5.29
N ALA A 256 0.22 31.66 6.10
CA ALA A 256 0.70 30.33 6.46
C ALA A 256 0.07 29.89 7.77
N GLU A 257 -0.64 28.78 7.73
CA GLU A 257 -1.17 28.11 8.91
C GLU A 257 -0.24 26.93 9.24
N MET A 258 0.53 27.06 10.32
CA MET A 258 1.65 26.16 10.61
C MET A 258 1.20 24.76 11.06
N GLU A 259 0.07 24.64 11.76
CA GLU A 259 -0.45 23.36 12.25
C GLU A 259 -0.89 22.43 11.11
N THR A 260 -1.49 23.01 10.07
CA THR A 260 -1.96 22.28 8.89
C THR A 260 -0.93 22.25 7.77
N ASN A 261 0.16 23.00 7.90
CA ASN A 261 1.20 23.19 6.87
C ASN A 261 0.58 23.65 5.54
N ALA A 262 -0.32 24.62 5.61
CA ALA A 262 -1.08 25.13 4.47
C ALA A 262 -0.81 26.62 4.22
N LEU A 263 -0.84 27.00 2.94
CA LEU A 263 -0.70 28.39 2.50
C LEU A 263 -2.00 28.84 1.82
N PHE A 264 -2.56 29.96 2.26
CA PHE A 264 -3.78 30.54 1.74
C PHE A 264 -3.51 31.93 1.19
N ARG A 265 -3.99 32.22 -0.03
CA ARG A 265 -3.79 33.52 -0.68
C ARG A 265 -5.06 34.35 -0.58
N PHE A 266 -4.92 35.63 -0.27
CA PHE A 266 -6.05 36.53 -0.11
C PHE A 266 -5.83 37.82 -0.89
N ASP A 267 -6.93 38.37 -1.43
CA ASP A 267 -6.91 39.68 -2.08
C ASP A 267 -7.33 40.80 -1.12
N ASN A 268 -8.32 40.54 -0.25
CA ASN A 268 -8.89 41.55 0.66
C ASN A 268 -9.04 41.00 2.08
N VAL A 269 -10.12 40.25 2.34
CA VAL A 269 -10.47 39.73 3.66
C VAL A 269 -9.70 38.45 3.92
N ILE A 270 -8.93 38.42 5.00
CA ILE A 270 -8.19 37.25 5.46
C ILE A 270 -9.07 36.49 6.42
N LYS A 271 -9.35 35.22 6.09
CA LYS A 271 -9.95 34.27 7.03
C LYS A 271 -8.84 33.50 7.73
N TYR A 272 -8.97 33.22 9.02
CA TYR A 272 -7.99 32.45 9.77
C TYR A 272 -8.62 31.77 11.00
N ASN A 273 -7.97 30.73 11.50
CA ASN A 273 -8.32 30.11 12.77
C ASN A 273 -7.43 30.68 13.87
N HIS A 274 -7.99 31.45 14.82
CA HIS A 274 -7.23 32.08 15.91
C HIS A 274 -6.47 31.06 16.78
N ASN A 275 -6.98 29.83 16.90
CA ASN A 275 -6.35 28.79 17.72
C ASN A 275 -5.06 28.22 17.09
N ASN A 276 -4.86 28.44 15.78
CA ASN A 276 -3.69 27.99 15.04
C ASN A 276 -2.57 29.06 15.09
N LYS A 277 -1.32 28.62 14.93
CA LYS A 277 -0.17 29.48 14.66
C LYS A 277 -0.21 29.92 13.21
N ASN A 278 -0.57 31.18 13.04
CA ASN A 278 -0.66 31.83 11.74
C ASN A 278 0.52 32.77 11.53
N MET A 279 1.02 32.84 10.31
CA MET A 279 1.96 33.86 9.85
C MET A 279 1.40 34.50 8.59
N LEU A 280 1.58 35.81 8.43
CA LEU A 280 1.15 36.52 7.23
C LEU A 280 2.37 37.10 6.52
N TRP A 281 2.39 37.08 5.20
CA TRP A 281 3.31 37.91 4.44
C TRP A 281 2.70 38.40 3.14
N GLY A 282 3.38 39.35 2.51
CA GLY A 282 3.08 39.82 1.17
C GLY A 282 4.20 40.72 0.67
N ILE A 283 3.97 41.36 -0.47
CA ILE A 283 4.96 42.20 -1.14
C ILE A 283 4.46 43.64 -1.16
N THR A 284 5.28 44.58 -0.69
CA THR A 284 4.97 46.01 -0.73
C THR A 284 4.95 46.55 -2.17
N GLY A 285 4.42 47.75 -2.36
CA GLY A 285 4.41 48.41 -3.68
C GLY A 285 5.80 48.62 -4.30
N ASP A 286 6.83 48.78 -3.47
CA ASP A 286 8.25 48.90 -3.86
C ASP A 286 8.99 47.54 -3.91
N GLY A 287 8.27 46.42 -3.80
CA GLY A 287 8.81 45.07 -4.03
C GLY A 287 9.51 44.43 -2.82
N LYS A 288 9.38 44.99 -1.61
CA LYS A 288 9.96 44.43 -0.39
C LYS A 288 9.04 43.38 0.24
N LEU A 289 9.64 42.45 0.98
CA LEU A 289 8.91 41.47 1.77
C LEU A 289 8.37 42.14 3.04
N ALA A 290 7.05 42.14 3.21
CA ALA A 290 6.37 42.52 4.43
C ALA A 290 5.80 41.27 5.12
N TYR A 291 5.99 41.13 6.43
CA TYR A 291 5.54 39.94 7.16
C TYR A 291 5.05 40.24 8.59
N LEU A 292 4.27 39.33 9.14
CA LEU A 292 3.76 39.32 10.51
C LEU A 292 3.98 37.94 11.12
N LYS A 293 4.83 37.85 12.13
CA LYS A 293 5.20 36.57 12.76
C LYS A 293 4.08 36.04 13.65
N PRO A 294 4.07 34.73 14.00
CA PRO A 294 3.00 34.14 14.80
C PRO A 294 2.75 34.80 16.16
N LYS A 295 3.78 35.36 16.79
CA LYS A 295 3.64 36.07 18.06
C LYS A 295 2.79 37.34 17.92
N ASP A 296 3.03 38.10 16.86
CA ASP A 296 2.36 39.38 16.61
C ASP A 296 0.98 39.16 15.98
N PHE A 297 0.82 38.10 15.19
CA PHE A 297 -0.47 37.70 14.63
C PHE A 297 -1.50 37.41 15.73
N LYS A 298 -1.10 36.82 16.87
CA LYS A 298 -2.00 36.57 18.01
C LYS A 298 -2.53 37.84 18.70
N LEU A 299 -1.96 39.00 18.42
CA LEU A 299 -2.40 40.28 18.97
C LEU A 299 -3.55 40.92 18.17
N ILE A 300 -3.94 40.31 17.05
CA ILE A 300 -5.08 40.73 16.24
C ILE A 300 -6.37 40.54 17.03
N VAL A 301 -7.27 41.54 16.98
CA VAL A 301 -8.47 41.58 17.81
C VAL A 301 -9.63 40.97 17.05
N ASP A 302 -10.16 39.86 17.57
CA ASP A 302 -11.12 38.98 16.91
C ASP A 302 -12.49 39.60 16.56
N MET A 303 -12.80 40.81 17.05
CA MET A 303 -14.12 41.44 16.91
C MET A 303 -14.15 42.60 15.90
N ALA A 304 -13.01 43.07 15.39
CA ALA A 304 -12.97 44.20 14.46
C ALA A 304 -12.83 43.70 13.03
N SER A 305 -13.86 43.89 12.20
CA SER A 305 -13.81 43.51 10.78
C SER A 305 -12.73 44.28 10.03
N LYS A 306 -12.40 45.52 10.43
CA LYS A 306 -11.34 46.33 9.82
C LYS A 306 -10.33 46.78 10.89
N GLN A 307 -9.07 46.38 10.73
CA GLN A 307 -8.03 46.62 11.75
C GLN A 307 -6.71 47.05 11.12
N LYS A 308 -5.98 47.97 11.77
CA LYS A 308 -4.60 48.28 11.40
C LYS A 308 -3.67 47.12 11.77
N ILE A 309 -2.96 46.60 10.78
CA ILE A 309 -2.00 45.50 10.95
C ILE A 309 -0.60 46.05 10.71
N LYS A 310 0.20 46.14 11.77
CA LYS A 310 1.61 46.55 11.68
C LYS A 310 2.44 45.39 11.13
N MET A 311 3.04 45.59 9.96
CA MET A 311 3.90 44.62 9.28
C MET A 311 5.37 44.97 9.51
N HIS A 312 6.21 43.95 9.66
CA HIS A 312 7.66 44.10 9.58
C HIS A 312 8.07 44.15 8.11
N ILE A 313 8.94 45.09 7.74
CA ILE A 313 9.45 45.22 6.37
C ILE A 313 10.91 44.78 6.34
N TYR A 314 11.21 43.78 5.53
CA TYR A 314 12.59 43.39 5.28
C TYR A 314 13.23 44.33 4.27
N ASN A 315 14.26 45.06 4.71
CA ASN A 315 14.99 46.02 3.89
C ASN A 315 16.25 45.43 3.22
N GLY A 316 16.59 44.17 3.52
CA GLY A 316 17.71 43.48 2.88
C GLY A 316 17.37 42.96 1.48
N LYS A 317 18.37 42.36 0.83
CA LYS A 317 18.20 41.74 -0.49
C LYS A 317 17.84 40.26 -0.35
N LEU A 318 16.85 39.80 -1.11
CA LEU A 318 16.43 38.40 -1.16
C LEU A 318 16.81 37.86 -2.55
N GLU A 319 17.84 37.01 -2.62
CA GLU A 319 18.33 36.44 -3.89
C GLU A 319 17.99 34.95 -4.03
N SER A 320 17.71 34.28 -2.92
CA SER A 320 17.46 32.85 -2.85
C SER A 320 16.22 32.49 -2.03
N TYR A 321 15.79 31.24 -2.14
CA TYR A 321 14.73 30.68 -1.30
C TYR A 321 15.15 30.61 0.17
N GLU A 322 16.42 30.30 0.43
CA GLU A 322 17.03 30.21 1.76
C GLU A 322 17.00 31.56 2.50
N ASP A 323 17.18 32.68 1.76
CA ASP A 323 17.06 34.02 2.34
C ASP A 323 15.64 34.28 2.86
N VAL A 324 14.64 33.93 2.04
CA VAL A 324 13.22 34.06 2.40
C VAL A 324 12.89 33.20 3.62
N MET A 325 13.38 31.96 3.65
CA MET A 325 13.17 31.06 4.77
C MET A 325 13.75 31.62 6.07
N THR A 326 14.96 32.17 6.02
CA THR A 326 15.65 32.72 7.19
C THR A 326 14.94 33.95 7.77
N VAL A 327 14.30 34.77 6.94
CA VAL A 327 13.55 35.94 7.41
C VAL A 327 12.23 35.51 8.06
N LEU A 328 11.52 34.57 7.43
CA LEU A 328 10.17 34.17 7.83
C LEU A 328 10.13 33.17 8.99
N PHE A 329 11.05 32.21 9.06
CA PHE A 329 11.00 31.05 9.97
C PHE A 329 12.20 30.99 10.92
#